data_AF-A0A545AUJ8-F1
#
_entry.id   AF-A0A545AUJ8-F1
#
_cell.length_a   1.000
_cell.length_b   1.000
_cell.length_c   1.000
_cell.angle_alpha   90.00
_cell.angle_beta   90.00
_cell.angle_gamma   90.00
#
_symmetry.space_group_name_H-M   'P 1'
#
loop_
_entity.id
_entity.type
_entity.pdbx_description
1 polymer ?
#
loop_
_entity_poly.entity_id
_entity_poly.type
_entity_poly.pdbx_seq_one_letter_code
_entity_poly.pdbx_strand_id
1 'polypeptide(L)'
;MAILLVSSDFLASECIASIELPSLVRAAASGGCRILPVIVNPCVFSDLPGLSDFQAANPEGRPLSGLSEHERDETFLRVARAVKDQP
;
A
#
# COMPACT_ATOMS: atom_id res chain seq x y z
N MET A 1 -12.63 0.51 0.52
CA MET A 1 -11.18 0.22 0.46
C MET A 1 -10.38 1.32 1.11
N ALA A 2 -9.18 0.98 1.58
CA ALA A 2 -8.13 1.91 1.95
C ALA A 2 -6.94 1.80 0.99
N ILE A 3 -6.40 2.93 0.58
CA ILE A 3 -5.14 3.02 -0.18
C ILE A 3 -4.07 3.49 0.80
N LEU A 4 -2.97 2.74 0.91
CA LEU A 4 -1.88 3.07 1.80
C LEU A 4 -0.69 3.57 0.98
N LEU A 5 -0.32 4.82 1.15
CA LEU A 5 0.91 5.38 0.58
C LEU A 5 2.06 5.05 1.52
N VAL A 6 2.75 3.94 1.25
CA VAL A 6 3.79 3.40 2.12
C VAL A 6 5.12 4.05 1.78
N SER A 7 5.75 4.65 2.78
CA SER A 7 7.08 5.25 2.71
C SER A 7 7.90 4.94 3.95
N SER A 8 9.20 5.23 3.92
CA SER A 8 10.07 5.21 5.10
C SER A 8 9.46 5.99 6.28
N ASP A 9 8.92 7.18 6.00
CA ASP A 9 8.38 8.08 7.01
C ASP A 9 7.03 7.60 7.55
N PHE A 10 6.19 7.01 6.68
CA PHE A 10 4.95 6.35 7.06
C PHE A 10 5.21 5.19 8.04
N LEU A 11 6.24 4.38 7.77
CA LEU A 11 6.61 3.24 8.61
C LEU A 11 7.31 3.64 9.91
N ALA A 12 8.07 4.74 9.90
CA ALA A 12 8.74 5.27 11.08
C ALA A 12 7.79 6.04 12.02
N SER A 13 6.56 6.34 11.58
CA SER A 13 5.58 7.06 12.39
C SER A 13 4.98 6.18 13.48
N GLU A 14 5.19 6.56 14.75
CA GLU A 14 4.65 5.87 15.93
C GLU A 14 3.12 5.75 15.92
N CYS A 15 2.42 6.71 15.29
CA CYS A 15 0.96 6.74 15.20
C CYS A 15 0.41 5.59 14.32
N ILE A 16 1.14 5.25 13.26
CA ILE A 16 0.70 4.25 12.28
C ILE A 16 1.07 2.83 12.76
N ALA A 17 2.27 2.64 13.31
CA ALA A 17 2.73 1.35 13.80
C ALA A 17 1.91 0.80 14.98
N SER A 18 1.37 1.68 15.85
CA SER A 18 0.78 1.26 17.13
C SER A 18 -0.76 1.18 17.15
N ILE A 19 -1.47 1.98 16.34
CA ILE A 19 -2.94 2.13 16.49
C ILE A 19 -3.69 1.91 15.16
N GLU A 20 -3.29 2.63 14.09
CA GLU A 20 -4.10 2.65 12.86
C GLU A 20 -3.87 1.44 11.95
N LEU A 21 -2.62 1.04 11.65
CA LEU A 21 -2.34 -0.13 10.81
C LEU A 21 -2.93 -1.42 11.40
N PRO A 22 -2.73 -1.76 12.69
CA PRO A 22 -3.26 -3.01 13.23
C PRO A 22 -4.78 -3.08 13.14
N SER A 23 -5.47 -1.97 13.35
CA SER A 23 -6.93 -1.89 13.28
C SER A 23 -7.44 -2.03 11.84
N LEU A 24 -6.77 -1.36 10.90
CA LEU A 24 -7.08 -1.44 9.47
C LEU A 24 -6.83 -2.85 8.92
N VAL A 25 -5.70 -3.47 9.26
CA VAL A 25 -5.33 -4.84 8.87
C VAL A 25 -6.33 -5.85 9.45
N ARG A 26 -6.76 -5.69 10.71
CA ARG A 26 -7.83 -6.52 11.30
C ARG A 26 -9.16 -6.37 10.57
N ALA A 27 -9.57 -5.14 10.27
CA ALA A 27 -10.79 -4.88 9.51
C ALA A 27 -10.73 -5.47 8.10
N ALA A 28 -9.54 -5.49 7.49
CA ALA A 28 -9.33 -6.13 6.20
C ALA A 28 -9.38 -7.66 6.27
N ALA A 29 -8.75 -8.24 7.31
CA ALA A 29 -8.80 -9.68 7.56
C ALA A 29 -10.23 -10.19 7.81
N SER A 30 -11.10 -9.39 8.44
CA SER A 30 -12.52 -9.71 8.64
C SER A 30 -13.42 -9.41 7.43
N GLY A 31 -12.84 -9.06 6.27
CA GLY A 31 -13.58 -8.74 5.06
C GLY A 31 -14.29 -7.37 5.05
N GLY A 32 -14.08 -6.54 6.08
CA GLY A 32 -14.70 -5.22 6.23
C GLY A 32 -14.02 -4.11 5.42
N CYS A 33 -12.80 -4.35 4.91
CA CYS A 33 -12.08 -3.39 4.09
C CYS A 33 -11.08 -4.07 3.15
N ARG A 34 -10.98 -3.63 1.89
CA ARG A 34 -9.86 -4.01 1.02
C ARG A 34 -8.72 -3.02 1.22
N ILE A 35 -7.48 -3.50 1.38
CA ILE A 35 -6.27 -2.67 1.47
C ILE A 35 -5.49 -2.78 0.17
N LEU A 36 -5.05 -1.65 -0.38
CA LEU A 36 -4.16 -1.57 -1.53
C LEU A 36 -2.91 -0.73 -1.19
N PRO A 37 -1.75 -1.36 -0.94
CA PRO A 37 -0.51 -0.64 -0.72
C PRO A 37 0.02 -0.03 -2.03
N VAL A 38 0.59 1.17 -1.92
CA VAL A 38 1.35 1.86 -2.96
C VAL A 38 2.66 2.32 -2.33
N ILE A 39 3.76 1.70 -2.73
CA ILE A 39 5.10 2.00 -2.20
C ILE A 39 5.62 3.25 -2.89
N VAL A 40 5.79 4.33 -2.14
CA VAL A 40 6.17 5.65 -2.65
C VAL A 40 7.69 5.76 -2.82
N ASN A 41 8.46 5.31 -1.83
CA ASN A 41 9.93 5.34 -1.82
C ASN A 41 10.50 4.02 -1.24
N PRO A 42 11.81 3.73 -1.41
CA PRO A 42 12.43 2.55 -0.82
C PRO A 42 12.22 2.51 0.69
N CYS A 43 11.68 1.39 1.18
CA CYS A 43 11.41 1.17 2.59
C CYS A 43 11.29 -0.33 2.89
N VAL A 44 11.26 -0.68 4.17
CA VAL A 44 11.21 -2.08 4.66
C VAL A 44 9.82 -2.72 4.56
N PHE A 45 9.00 -2.33 3.57
CA PHE A 45 7.65 -2.85 3.40
C PHE A 45 7.61 -4.39 3.28
N SER A 46 8.56 -4.98 2.55
CA SER A 46 8.68 -6.44 2.36
C SER A 46 8.93 -7.19 3.67
N ASP A 47 9.45 -6.51 4.68
CA ASP A 47 9.91 -7.12 5.92
C ASP A 47 8.87 -6.98 7.05
N LEU A 48 7.69 -6.43 6.73
CA LEU A 48 6.60 -6.16 7.69
C LEU A 48 5.44 -7.15 7.53
N PRO A 49 5.41 -8.24 8.33
CA PRO A 49 4.34 -9.24 8.25
C PRO A 49 2.97 -8.61 8.52
N GLY A 50 1.93 -9.14 7.86
CA GLY A 50 0.58 -8.58 7.94
C GLY A 50 0.35 -7.41 6.98
N LEU A 51 1.34 -6.54 6.77
CA LEU A 51 1.24 -5.46 5.78
C LEU A 51 1.78 -5.89 4.40
N SER A 52 2.89 -6.63 4.38
CA SER A 52 3.48 -7.23 3.17
C SER A 52 2.60 -8.32 2.55
N ASP A 53 1.63 -8.84 3.29
CA ASP A 53 0.70 -9.88 2.83
C ASP A 53 -0.31 -9.34 1.80
N PHE A 54 -0.47 -8.01 1.74
CA PHE A 54 -1.29 -7.35 0.73
C PHE A 54 -0.48 -7.06 -0.53
N GLN A 55 -1.03 -7.44 -1.68
CA GLN A 55 -0.41 -7.17 -2.98
C GLN A 55 -0.34 -5.66 -3.23
N ALA A 56 0.88 -5.13 -3.27
CA ALA A 56 1.12 -3.74 -3.65
C ALA A 56 0.75 -3.49 -5.12
N ALA A 57 0.27 -2.27 -5.42
CA ALA A 57 -0.05 -1.85 -6.78
C ALA A 57 1.20 -1.68 -7.65
N ASN A 58 2.37 -1.54 -7.04
CA ASN A 58 3.65 -1.34 -7.71
C ASN A 58 4.07 -2.54 -8.57
N PRO A 59 4.67 -2.33 -9.75
CA PRO A 59 5.25 -3.41 -10.53
C PRO A 59 6.46 -4.00 -9.79
N GLU A 60 6.44 -5.32 -9.56
CA GLU A 60 7.55 -6.06 -8.93
C GLU A 60 8.01 -5.49 -7.58
N GLY A 61 7.12 -4.79 -6.86
CA GLY A 61 7.46 -4.12 -5.59
C GLY A 61 8.38 -2.90 -5.74
N ARG A 62 8.67 -2.44 -6.96
CA ARG A 62 9.51 -1.25 -7.19
C ARG A 62 8.79 0.03 -6.73
N PRO A 63 9.41 0.86 -5.88
CA PRO A 63 8.77 2.07 -5.37
C PRO A 63 8.55 3.10 -6.49
N LEU A 64 7.51 3.93 -6.36
CA LEU A 64 7.19 4.97 -7.35
C LEU A 64 8.38 5.89 -7.65
N SER A 65 9.20 6.21 -6.64
CA SER A 65 10.38 7.06 -6.81
C SER A 65 11.47 6.46 -7.72
N GLY A 66 11.42 5.15 -7.99
CA GLY A 66 12.34 4.45 -8.89
C GLY A 66 11.76 4.13 -10.27
N LEU A 67 10.53 4.56 -10.55
CA LEU A 67 9.83 4.30 -11.81
C LEU A 67 9.96 5.49 -12.76
N SER A 68 9.95 5.21 -14.07
CA SER A 68 9.76 6.24 -15.09
C SER A 68 8.39 6.92 -14.95
N GLU A 69 8.20 8.07 -15.59
CA GLU A 69 6.90 8.74 -15.63
C GLU A 69 5.79 7.84 -16.18
N HIS A 70 6.07 7.14 -17.28
CA HIS A 70 5.11 6.21 -17.86
C HIS A 70 4.73 5.06 -16.92
N GLU A 71 5.71 4.41 -16.28
CA GLU A 71 5.45 3.33 -15.32
C GLU A 71 4.67 3.83 -14.08
N ARG A 72 4.89 5.09 -13.67
CA ARG A 72 4.09 5.71 -12.59
C ARG A 72 2.64 5.90 -13.03
N ASP A 73 2.40 6.41 -14.24
CA ASP A 73 1.05 6.58 -14.79
C ASP A 73 0.31 5.24 -14.90
N GLU A 74 0.99 4.19 -15.36
CA GLU A 74 0.42 2.84 -15.39
C GLU A 74 0.06 2.32 -14.00
N THR A 75 0.92 2.60 -13.00
CA THR A 75 0.67 2.24 -11.61
C THR A 75 -0.54 2.99 -11.06
N PHE A 76 -0.67 4.29 -11.32
CA PHE A 76 -1.85 5.07 -10.92
C PHE A 76 -3.12 4.62 -11.63
N LEU A 77 -3.05 4.27 -12.92
CA LEU A 77 -4.19 3.69 -13.65
C LEU A 77 -4.65 2.37 -13.02
N ARG A 78 -3.70 1.51 -12.59
CA ARG A 78 -4.00 0.27 -11.86
C ARG A 78 -4.73 0.56 -10.55
N VAL A 79 -4.26 1.54 -9.78
CA VAL A 79 -4.93 1.99 -8.53
C VAL A 79 -6.34 2.52 -8.83
N ALA A 80 -6.50 3.37 -9.83
CA ALA A 80 -7.79 3.96 -10.20
C ALA A 80 -8.81 2.88 -10.62
N ARG A 81 -8.37 1.87 -11.38
CA ARG A 81 -9.21 0.70 -11.72
C ARG A 81 -9.61 -0.08 -10.48
N ALA A 82 -8.67 -0.34 -9.56
CA ALA A 82 -8.96 -1.03 -8.31
C ALA A 82 -9.97 -0.28 -7.41
N VAL A 83 -9.99 1.05 -7.45
CA VAL A 83 -11.02 1.89 -6.80
C VAL A 83 -12.36 1.74 -7.52
N LYS A 84 -12.37 1.85 -8.84
CA LYS A 84 -13.59 1.80 -9.65
C LYS A 84 -14.30 0.45 -9.54
N ASP A 85 -13.54 -0.64 -9.51
CA ASP A 85 -14.06 -2.02 -9.48
C ASP A 85 -14.30 -2.52 -8.04
N GLN A 86 -14.38 -1.61 -7.07
CA GLN A 86 -14.87 -1.91 -5.72
C GLN A 86 -16.38 -2.26 -5.80
N PRO A 87 -16.82 -3.37 -5.19
CA PRO A 87 -18.25 -3.64 -5.01
C PRO A 87 -18.92 -2.65 -4.05
#